data_AF-A0A2H6GYZ4-F1
#
_entry.id   AF-A0A2H6GYZ4-F1
#
_cell.length_a   1.000
_cell.length_b   1.000
_cell.length_c   1.000
_cell.angle_alpha   90.00
_cell.angle_beta   90.00
_cell.angle_gamma   90.00
#
_symmetry.space_group_name_H-M   'P 1'
#
loop_
_entity.id
_entity.type
_entity.pdbx_description
1 polymer ?
#
loop_
_entity_poly.entity_id
_entity_poly.type
_entity_poly.pdbx_seq_one_letter_code
_entity_poly.pdbx_strand_id
1 'polypeptide(L)'
;MGIKGKIRNLEDGNVEIYCGGQNIESVSKFIKAINVHSKSPENIFERNVEKIEGYWEGEEGHEEENGYIKLDEEMGRFKIDYGGESPESINNERLEVGSLMMLNLGQEIGNGFSTTHSDFQELDNKYDVVSTELKSINKNISQLDSNVSKLVDHLGTIVETFVENRMKK
;
A
#
# COMPACT_ATOMS: atom_id res chain seq x y z
N MET A 1 -16.62 10.17 -13.76
CA MET A 1 -17.96 10.00 -13.14
C MET A 1 -18.92 11.13 -13.49
N GLY A 2 -18.46 12.35 -13.82
CA GLY A 2 -19.34 13.40 -14.37
C GLY A 2 -20.43 13.87 -13.41
N ILE A 3 -20.16 13.77 -12.10
CA ILE A 3 -21.07 14.18 -11.04
C ILE A 3 -20.85 15.65 -10.74
N LYS A 4 -21.96 16.36 -10.59
CA LYS A 4 -22.06 17.73 -10.10
C LYS A 4 -22.79 17.70 -8.76
N GLY A 5 -22.54 18.67 -7.91
CA GLY A 5 -23.18 18.66 -6.60
C GLY A 5 -22.68 19.71 -5.63
N LYS A 6 -23.27 19.69 -4.44
CA LYS A 6 -22.94 20.52 -3.28
C LYS A 6 -22.82 19.61 -2.06
N ILE A 7 -21.83 19.87 -1.23
CA ILE A 7 -21.63 19.15 0.03
C ILE A 7 -21.65 20.19 1.16
N ARG A 8 -22.40 19.91 2.23
CA ARG A 8 -22.29 20.67 3.48
C ARG A 8 -22.17 19.74 4.67
N ASN A 9 -21.44 20.20 5.67
CA ASN A 9 -21.44 19.59 7.00
C ASN A 9 -22.63 20.14 7.78
N LEU A 10 -23.36 19.26 8.46
CA LEU A 10 -24.44 19.60 9.37
C LEU A 10 -23.90 19.70 10.81
N GLU A 11 -24.60 20.44 11.67
CA GLU A 11 -24.17 20.67 13.06
C GLU A 11 -24.21 19.40 13.93
N ASP A 12 -24.99 18.41 13.53
CA ASP A 12 -25.14 17.12 14.21
C ASP A 12 -24.03 16.10 13.84
N GLY A 13 -23.07 16.51 13.01
CA GLY A 13 -21.98 15.66 12.55
C GLY A 13 -22.31 14.85 11.29
N ASN A 14 -23.52 14.99 10.73
CA ASN A 14 -23.86 14.40 9.45
C ASN A 14 -23.33 15.25 8.28
N VAL A 15 -23.20 14.61 7.11
CA VAL A 15 -22.83 15.28 5.86
C VAL A 15 -23.98 15.15 4.88
N GLU A 16 -24.44 16.28 4.35
CA GLU A 16 -25.47 16.32 3.33
C GLU A 16 -24.85 16.55 1.96
N ILE A 17 -25.30 15.76 0.98
CA ILE A 17 -24.78 15.79 -0.39
C ILE A 17 -25.94 15.93 -1.37
N TYR A 18 -26.00 17.07 -2.04
CA TYR A 18 -26.79 17.23 -3.26
C TYR A 18 -25.93 16.79 -4.44
N CYS A 19 -26.40 15.83 -5.25
CA CYS A 19 -25.66 15.44 -6.43
C CYS A 19 -26.55 15.10 -7.62
N GLY A 20 -26.03 15.39 -8.81
CA GLY A 20 -26.65 15.10 -10.10
C GLY A 20 -25.61 14.57 -11.07
N GLY A 21 -26.02 13.63 -11.92
CA GLY A 21 -25.18 13.03 -12.95
C GLY A 21 -25.90 12.99 -14.29
N GLN A 22 -25.16 12.72 -15.36
CA GLN A 22 -25.74 12.57 -16.70
C GLN A 22 -26.71 11.39 -16.81
N ASN A 23 -26.56 10.40 -15.93
CA ASN A 23 -27.45 9.24 -15.83
C ASN A 23 -27.42 8.66 -14.41
N ILE A 24 -28.44 7.87 -14.08
CA ILE A 24 -28.62 7.22 -12.77
C ILE A 24 -27.46 6.28 -12.42
N GLU A 25 -26.83 5.65 -13.42
CA GLU A 25 -25.71 4.73 -13.22
C GLU A 25 -24.48 5.48 -12.69
N SER A 26 -24.24 6.70 -13.17
CA SER A 26 -23.14 7.54 -12.70
C SER A 26 -23.33 7.93 -11.24
N VAL A 27 -24.54 8.33 -10.85
CA VAL A 27 -24.88 8.68 -9.47
C VAL A 27 -24.79 7.44 -8.57
N SER A 28 -25.29 6.29 -9.04
CA SER A 28 -25.20 5.02 -8.32
C SER A 28 -23.74 4.59 -8.09
N LYS A 29 -22.86 4.76 -9.09
CA LYS A 29 -21.42 4.52 -8.94
C LYS A 29 -20.79 5.45 -7.91
N PHE A 30 -21.22 6.71 -7.87
CA PHE A 30 -20.76 7.69 -6.90
C PHE A 30 -21.19 7.31 -5.47
N ILE A 31 -22.47 6.99 -5.25
CA ILE A 31 -22.99 6.53 -3.95
C ILE A 31 -22.20 5.30 -3.47
N LYS A 32 -21.93 4.33 -4.33
CA LYS A 32 -21.10 3.16 -3.99
C LYS A 32 -19.67 3.53 -3.63
N ALA A 33 -19.08 4.52 -4.29
CA ALA A 33 -17.71 4.94 -4.03
C ALA A 33 -17.56 5.67 -2.70
N ILE A 34 -18.59 6.39 -2.25
CA ILE A 34 -18.58 7.09 -0.96
C ILE A 34 -19.04 6.21 0.21
N ASN A 35 -19.73 5.09 -0.06
CA ASN A 35 -20.16 4.13 0.97
C ASN A 35 -19.01 3.25 1.48
N VAL A 36 -18.04 3.87 2.13
CA VAL A 36 -16.82 3.22 2.63
C VAL A 36 -17.01 2.84 4.09
N HIS A 37 -16.81 1.56 4.40
CA HIS A 37 -16.78 1.07 5.78
C HIS A 37 -15.32 0.79 6.16
N SER A 38 -14.86 1.47 7.20
CA SER A 38 -13.51 1.25 7.73
C SER A 38 -13.39 -0.13 8.38
N LYS A 39 -12.17 -0.65 8.48
CA LYS A 39 -11.92 -1.86 9.28
C LYS A 39 -11.79 -1.53 10.76
N SER A 40 -11.48 -0.27 11.09
CA SER A 40 -11.29 0.24 12.44
C SER A 40 -12.19 1.47 12.66
N PRO A 41 -13.48 1.28 12.99
CA PRO A 41 -14.45 2.40 13.11
C PRO A 41 -14.09 3.43 14.16
N GLU A 42 -13.36 3.03 15.20
CA GLU A 42 -12.82 3.90 16.26
C GLU A 42 -11.65 4.78 15.81
N ASN A 43 -11.04 4.48 14.65
CA ASN A 43 -9.95 5.28 14.11
C ASN A 43 -10.52 6.50 13.37
N ILE A 44 -10.50 7.66 14.02
CA ILE A 44 -10.99 8.94 13.48
C ILE A 44 -10.29 9.40 12.19
N PHE A 45 -9.16 8.79 11.83
CA PHE A 45 -8.43 9.10 10.60
C PHE A 45 -8.80 8.16 9.43
N GLU A 46 -9.55 7.09 9.70
CA GLU A 46 -10.12 6.25 8.65
C GLU A 46 -11.48 6.78 8.24
N ARG A 47 -11.72 6.84 6.92
CA ARG A 47 -13.06 7.18 6.42
C ARG A 47 -14.01 6.04 6.76
N ASN A 48 -15.02 6.35 7.55
CA ASN A 48 -16.07 5.42 7.93
C ASN A 48 -17.44 6.07 7.72
N VAL A 49 -18.24 5.51 6.84
CA VAL A 49 -19.63 5.91 6.62
C VAL A 49 -20.52 4.84 7.24
N GLU A 50 -21.25 5.20 8.30
CA GLU A 50 -22.16 4.28 8.99
C GLU A 50 -23.38 3.94 8.14
N LYS A 51 -23.98 4.96 7.51
CA LYS A 51 -25.17 4.83 6.68
C LYS A 51 -25.23 5.97 5.67
N ILE A 52 -25.85 5.70 4.52
CA ILE A 52 -26.26 6.72 3.56
C ILE A 52 -27.78 6.63 3.41
N GLU A 53 -28.45 7.74 3.62
CA GLU A 53 -29.86 7.93 3.30
C GLU A 53 -29.96 8.75 2.01
N GLY A 54 -30.71 8.23 1.04
CA GLY A 54 -30.80 8.82 -0.29
C GLY A 54 -32.25 9.14 -0.64
N TYR A 55 -32.45 10.34 -1.17
CA TYR A 55 -33.76 10.87 -1.57
C TYR A 55 -33.69 11.34 -3.02
N TRP A 56 -34.65 10.91 -3.86
CA TRP A 56 -34.59 11.16 -5.30
C TRP A 56 -35.71 12.09 -5.79
N GLU A 57 -35.37 12.93 -6.77
CA GLU A 57 -36.36 13.78 -7.45
C GLU A 57 -37.39 12.89 -8.18
N GLY A 58 -38.68 13.05 -7.85
CA GLY A 58 -39.78 12.32 -8.48
C GLY A 58 -40.11 10.94 -7.91
N GLU A 59 -39.59 10.57 -6.73
CA GLU A 59 -40.08 9.39 -5.98
C GLU A 59 -41.53 9.58 -5.49
N GLU A 60 -42.34 8.51 -5.50
CA GLU A 60 -43.76 8.55 -5.10
C GLU A 60 -43.92 8.99 -3.63
N GLY A 61 -44.62 10.09 -3.41
CA GLY A 61 -44.82 10.77 -2.12
C GLY A 61 -44.66 12.28 -2.29
N HIS A 62 -45.23 13.10 -1.40
CA HIS A 62 -44.95 14.54 -1.45
C HIS A 62 -43.44 14.76 -1.20
N GLU A 63 -42.77 15.63 -1.98
CA GLU A 63 -41.33 15.88 -1.86
C GLU A 63 -40.92 16.23 -0.41
N GLU A 64 -41.82 16.91 0.33
CA GLU A 64 -41.67 17.23 1.75
C GLU A 64 -41.81 16.02 2.70
N GLU A 65 -42.59 14.99 2.34
CA GLU A 65 -42.78 13.76 3.12
C GLU A 65 -41.66 12.74 2.89
N ASN A 66 -41.08 12.73 1.70
CA ASN A 66 -39.96 11.87 1.33
C ASN A 66 -38.60 12.45 1.74
N GLY A 67 -38.55 13.64 2.35
CA GLY A 67 -37.29 14.28 2.79
C GLY A 67 -36.44 14.84 1.65
N TYR A 68 -36.94 14.84 0.41
CA TYR A 68 -36.25 15.46 -0.73
C TYR A 68 -36.41 16.97 -0.68
N ILE A 69 -35.31 17.68 -0.51
CA ILE A 69 -35.29 19.14 -0.56
C ILE A 69 -34.63 19.56 -1.88
N LYS A 70 -35.37 20.28 -2.73
CA LYS A 70 -34.79 20.82 -3.96
C LYS A 70 -33.75 21.87 -3.63
N LEU A 71 -32.60 21.78 -4.29
CA LEU A 71 -31.58 22.81 -4.20
C LEU A 71 -31.97 24.00 -5.08
N ASP A 72 -32.15 25.18 -4.48
CA ASP A 72 -32.50 26.43 -5.17
C ASP A 72 -31.34 27.02 -6.01
N GLU A 73 -30.13 26.43 -5.92
CA GLU A 73 -28.91 26.86 -6.60
C GLU A 73 -28.56 25.93 -7.78
N GLU A 74 -28.04 26.50 -8.88
CA GLU A 74 -27.51 25.69 -9.99
C GLU A 74 -26.29 24.87 -9.56
N MET A 75 -26.36 23.55 -9.74
CA MET A 75 -25.25 22.65 -9.42
C MET A 75 -24.07 22.80 -10.39
N GLY A 76 -22.95 23.30 -9.88
CA GLY A 76 -21.67 23.42 -10.57
C GLY A 76 -20.74 22.21 -10.38
N ARG A 77 -19.43 22.43 -10.49
CA ARG A 77 -18.44 21.47 -9.95
C ARG A 77 -18.60 21.41 -8.43
N PHE A 78 -18.32 20.27 -7.80
CA PHE A 78 -18.42 20.11 -6.35
C PHE A 78 -17.76 21.28 -5.60
N LYS A 79 -18.57 21.97 -4.79
CA LYS A 79 -18.14 23.01 -3.86
C LYS A 79 -18.46 22.53 -2.45
N ILE A 80 -17.52 22.70 -1.53
CA ILE A 80 -17.74 22.48 -0.10
C ILE A 80 -18.23 23.81 0.47
N ASP A 81 -19.40 23.80 1.10
CA ASP A 81 -19.97 24.99 1.72
C ASP A 81 -19.62 25.01 3.21
N TYR A 82 -18.73 25.93 3.60
CA TYR A 82 -18.29 26.13 4.98
C TYR A 82 -19.07 27.24 5.70
N GLY A 83 -20.23 27.69 5.18
CA GLY A 83 -21.08 28.68 5.85
C GLY A 83 -20.62 30.14 5.68
N GLY A 84 -19.84 30.43 4.65
CA GLY A 84 -19.38 31.78 4.28
C GLY A 84 -17.94 31.84 3.76
N GLU A 85 -17.62 32.82 2.92
CA GLU A 85 -16.24 33.10 2.46
C GLU A 85 -15.54 34.00 3.48
N SER A 86 -15.12 33.43 4.62
CA SER A 86 -14.22 34.10 5.55
C SER A 86 -12.77 33.62 5.32
N PRO A 87 -11.76 34.43 5.65
CA PRO A 87 -10.37 33.96 5.63
C PRO A 87 -10.14 32.69 6.48
N GLU A 88 -10.94 32.50 7.53
CA GLU A 88 -10.92 31.32 8.40
C GLU A 88 -11.47 30.08 7.68
N SER A 89 -12.55 30.20 6.91
CA SER A 89 -13.09 29.05 6.16
C SER A 89 -12.12 28.57 5.07
N ILE A 90 -11.45 29.49 4.38
CA ILE A 90 -10.40 29.15 3.38
C ILE A 90 -9.21 28.45 4.05
N ASN A 91 -8.79 28.91 5.23
CA ASN A 91 -7.69 28.27 5.95
C ASN A 91 -8.07 26.87 6.47
N ASN A 92 -9.30 26.69 6.95
CA ASN A 92 -9.81 25.40 7.39
C ASN A 92 -9.87 24.40 6.23
N GLU A 93 -10.36 24.80 5.06
CA GLU A 93 -10.37 23.96 3.86
C GLU A 93 -8.94 23.53 3.46
N ARG A 94 -7.98 24.48 3.44
CA ARG A 94 -6.58 24.17 3.15
C ARG A 94 -5.96 23.21 4.16
N LEU A 95 -6.29 23.38 5.44
CA LEU A 95 -5.77 22.54 6.52
C LEU A 95 -6.35 21.12 6.45
N GLU A 96 -7.64 20.99 6.14
CA GLU A 96 -8.33 19.72 5.92
C GLU A 96 -7.73 18.98 4.72
N VAL A 97 -7.62 19.66 3.57
CA VAL A 97 -6.96 19.10 2.37
C VAL A 97 -5.52 18.68 2.66
N GLY A 98 -4.76 19.53 3.38
CA GLY A 98 -3.40 19.22 3.79
C GLY A 98 -3.31 17.99 4.71
N SER A 99 -4.25 17.85 5.65
CA SER A 99 -4.32 16.70 6.56
C SER A 99 -4.62 15.40 5.82
N LEU A 100 -5.53 15.43 4.84
CA LEU A 100 -5.86 14.28 3.99
C LEU A 100 -4.68 13.87 3.09
N MET A 101 -3.96 14.85 2.54
CA MET A 101 -2.72 14.58 1.80
C MET A 101 -1.67 13.91 2.69
N MET A 102 -1.49 14.40 3.93
CA MET A 102 -0.54 13.82 4.87
C MET A 102 -0.94 12.40 5.32
N LEU A 103 -2.23 12.11 5.47
CA LEU A 103 -2.73 10.76 5.76
C LEU A 103 -2.39 9.78 4.62
N ASN A 104 -2.64 10.17 3.37
CA ASN A 104 -2.27 9.34 2.22
C ASN A 104 -0.75 9.15 2.12
N LEU A 105 0.04 10.21 2.32
CA LEU A 105 1.51 10.11 2.35
C LEU A 105 1.98 9.15 3.46
N GLY A 106 1.37 9.21 4.64
CA GLY A 106 1.66 8.29 5.75
C GLY A 106 1.40 6.82 5.38
N GLN A 107 0.30 6.55 4.67
CA GLN A 107 -0.02 5.20 4.18
C GLN A 107 0.97 4.72 3.11
N GLU A 108 1.32 5.55 2.14
CA GLU A 108 2.30 5.21 1.11
C GLU A 108 3.70 4.95 1.71
N ILE A 109 4.13 5.78 2.66
CA ILE A 109 5.38 5.60 3.39
C ILE A 109 5.35 4.29 4.20
N GLY A 110 4.25 4.01 4.91
CA GLY A 110 4.07 2.77 5.67
C GLY A 110 4.17 1.52 4.77
N ASN A 111 3.51 1.54 3.61
CA ASN A 111 3.61 0.47 2.62
C ASN A 111 5.04 0.33 2.09
N GLY A 112 5.72 1.45 1.78
CA GLY A 112 7.11 1.45 1.35
C GLY A 112 8.07 0.82 2.37
N PHE A 113 7.89 1.12 3.65
CA PHE A 113 8.66 0.47 4.72
C PHE A 113 8.38 -1.03 4.82
N SER A 114 7.12 -1.45 4.66
CA SER A 114 6.75 -2.87 4.69
C SER A 114 7.39 -3.64 3.53
N THR A 115 7.36 -3.10 2.31
CA THR A 115 8.02 -3.71 1.14
C THR A 115 9.53 -3.78 1.36
N THR A 116 10.14 -2.68 1.81
CA THR A 116 11.59 -2.64 2.09
C THR A 116 11.99 -3.68 3.13
N HIS A 117 11.20 -3.87 4.20
CA HIS A 117 11.45 -4.89 5.21
C HIS A 117 11.44 -6.30 4.62
N SER A 118 10.44 -6.60 3.78
CA SER A 118 10.33 -7.89 3.09
C SER A 118 11.54 -8.15 2.18
N ASP A 119 11.98 -7.13 1.41
CA ASP A 119 13.13 -7.25 0.52
C ASP A 119 14.42 -7.54 1.30
N PHE A 120 14.61 -6.89 2.45
CA PHE A 120 15.76 -7.17 3.32
C PHE A 120 15.72 -8.57 3.93
N GLN A 121 14.55 -9.08 4.31
CA GLN A 121 14.42 -10.47 4.75
C GLN A 121 14.76 -11.47 3.64
N GLU A 122 14.35 -11.19 2.40
CA GLU A 122 14.71 -12.05 1.27
C GLU A 122 16.22 -12.03 1.00
N LEU A 123 16.86 -10.86 1.11
CA LEU A 123 18.31 -10.72 0.99
C LEU A 123 19.07 -11.49 2.08
N ASP A 124 18.60 -11.42 3.32
CA ASP A 124 19.21 -12.14 4.46
C ASP A 124 19.19 -13.66 4.20
N ASN A 125 18.03 -14.18 3.79
CA ASN A 125 17.89 -15.60 3.43
C ASN A 125 18.83 -16.01 2.28
N LYS A 126 18.94 -15.19 1.23
CA LYS A 126 19.86 -15.45 0.11
C LYS A 126 21.32 -15.44 0.57
N TYR A 127 21.67 -14.53 1.47
CA TYR A 127 23.02 -14.44 2.02
C TYR A 127 23.38 -15.67 2.85
N ASP A 128 22.46 -16.20 3.65
CA ASP A 128 22.65 -17.43 4.43
C ASP A 128 22.91 -18.65 3.54
N VAL A 129 22.19 -18.77 2.42
CA VAL A 129 22.41 -19.82 1.43
C VAL A 129 23.82 -19.70 0.83
N VAL A 130 24.19 -18.51 0.35
CA VAL A 130 25.53 -18.25 -0.23
C VAL A 130 26.64 -18.54 0.78
N SER A 131 26.46 -18.12 2.03
CA SER A 131 27.41 -18.39 3.13
C SER A 131 27.59 -19.90 3.36
N THR A 132 26.50 -20.66 3.31
CA THR A 132 26.52 -22.12 3.47
C THR A 132 27.22 -22.81 2.30
N GLU A 133 26.95 -22.38 1.07
CA GLU A 133 27.62 -22.89 -0.12
C GLU A 133 29.12 -22.59 -0.09
N LEU A 134 29.52 -21.37 0.27
CA LEU A 134 30.93 -21.00 0.40
C LEU A 134 31.66 -21.82 1.47
N LYS A 135 31.04 -22.08 2.62
CA LYS A 135 31.60 -22.98 3.65
C LYS A 135 31.80 -24.39 3.10
N SER A 136 30.86 -24.88 2.30
CA SER A 136 30.92 -26.20 1.67
C SER A 136 32.05 -26.28 0.63
N ILE A 137 32.19 -25.25 -0.22
CA ILE A 137 33.30 -25.12 -1.17
C ILE A 137 34.63 -25.13 -0.44
N ASN A 138 34.77 -24.33 0.62
CA ASN A 138 36.02 -24.26 1.39
C ASN A 138 36.41 -25.62 1.99
N LYS A 139 35.43 -26.39 2.49
CA LYS A 139 35.64 -27.76 2.98
C LYS A 139 36.11 -28.69 1.86
N ASN A 140 35.48 -28.62 0.68
CA ASN A 140 35.86 -29.43 -0.47
C ASN A 140 37.27 -29.10 -0.97
N ILE A 141 37.65 -27.83 -1.02
CA ILE A 141 39.01 -27.39 -1.36
C ILE A 141 40.03 -27.95 -0.36
N SER A 142 39.74 -27.89 0.94
CA SER A 142 40.63 -28.44 1.98
C SER A 142 40.82 -29.96 1.83
N GLN A 143 39.76 -30.69 1.46
CA GLN A 143 39.86 -32.12 1.18
C GLN A 143 40.66 -32.42 -0.09
N LEU A 144 40.45 -31.64 -1.14
CA LEU A 144 41.21 -31.76 -2.38
C LEU A 144 42.70 -31.54 -2.14
N ASP A 145 43.07 -30.51 -1.38
CA ASP A 145 44.45 -30.20 -1.00
C ASP A 145 45.12 -31.37 -0.24
N SER A 146 44.40 -31.95 0.73
CA SER A 146 44.87 -33.15 1.43
C SER A 146 45.08 -34.35 0.49
N ASN A 147 44.16 -34.57 -0.45
CA ASN A 147 44.26 -35.67 -1.41
C ASN A 147 45.43 -35.46 -2.39
N VAL A 148 45.64 -34.23 -2.86
CA VAL A 148 46.78 -33.87 -3.71
C VAL A 148 48.09 -34.09 -2.95
N SER A 149 48.18 -33.67 -1.69
CA SER A 149 49.37 -33.90 -0.86
C SER A 149 49.70 -35.39 -0.75
N LYS A 150 48.71 -36.25 -0.45
CA LYS A 150 48.91 -37.71 -0.39
C LYS A 150 49.35 -38.30 -1.72
N LEU A 151 48.82 -37.82 -2.85
CA LEU A 151 49.22 -38.27 -4.17
C LEU A 151 50.68 -37.90 -4.46
N VAL A 152 51.09 -36.69 -4.11
CA VAL A 152 52.47 -36.21 -4.27
C VAL A 152 53.44 -37.08 -3.45
N ASP A 153 53.12 -37.36 -2.18
CA ASP A 153 53.93 -38.23 -1.32
C ASP A 153 54.08 -39.65 -1.90
N HIS A 154 52.98 -40.20 -2.41
CA HIS A 154 52.98 -41.53 -3.02
C HIS A 154 53.84 -41.59 -4.29
N LEU A 155 53.72 -40.57 -5.15
CA LEU A 155 54.56 -40.46 -6.35
C LEU A 155 56.05 -40.30 -5.98
N GLY A 156 56.37 -39.52 -4.95
CA GLY A 156 57.73 -39.41 -4.41
C GLY A 156 58.31 -40.76 -4.02
N THR A 157 57.54 -41.56 -3.27
CA THR A 157 57.94 -42.91 -2.84
C THR A 157 58.21 -43.85 -4.03
N ILE A 158 57.35 -43.81 -5.06
CA ILE A 158 57.54 -44.60 -6.29
C ILE A 158 58.84 -44.21 -7.01
N VAL A 159 59.10 -42.91 -7.13
CA VAL A 159 60.30 -42.39 -7.79
C VAL A 159 61.56 -42.81 -7.03
N GLU A 160 61.58 -42.67 -5.70
CA GLU A 160 62.68 -43.11 -4.84
C GLU A 160 62.96 -44.61 -5.02
N THR A 161 61.92 -45.44 -4.96
CA THR A 161 62.02 -46.89 -5.16
C THR A 161 62.58 -47.24 -6.54
N PHE A 162 62.16 -46.53 -7.59
CA PHE A 162 62.66 -46.75 -8.94
C PHE A 162 64.14 -46.38 -9.08
N VAL A 163 64.55 -45.25 -8.52
CA VAL A 163 65.96 -44.79 -8.52
C VAL A 163 66.85 -45.78 -7.80
N GLU A 164 66.45 -46.25 -6.61
CA GLU A 164 67.20 -47.25 -5.86
C GLU A 164 67.38 -48.57 -6.62
N ASN A 165 66.31 -49.06 -7.25
CA ASN A 165 66.35 -50.30 -8.03
C ASN A 165 67.27 -50.19 -9.26
N ARG A 166 67.46 -48.99 -9.81
CA ARG A 166 68.39 -48.76 -10.92
C ARG A 166 69.85 -48.68 -10.47
N MET A 167 70.12 -48.14 -9.28
CA MET A 167 71.50 -48.05 -8.75
C MET A 167 72.05 -49.40 -8.25
N LYS A 168 71.18 -50.38 -7.98
CA LYS A 168 71.56 -51.73 -7.54
C LYS A 168 71.82 -52.72 -8.70
N LYS A 169 71.62 -52.31 -9.96
CA LYS A 169 71.92 -53.08 -11.18
C LYS A 169 73.20 -52.59 -11.83
#